data_AF-A0A0G4HWT1-F1
#
_entry.id   AF-A0A0G4HWT1-F1
#
_cell.length_a   1.000
_cell.length_b   1.000
_cell.length_c   1.000
_cell.angle_alpha   90.00
_cell.angle_beta   90.00
_cell.angle_gamma   90.00
#
_symmetry.space_group_name_H-M   'P 1'
#
loop_
_entity.id
_entity.type
_entity.pdbx_description
1 polymer ?
#
loop_
_entity_poly.entity_id
_entity_poly.type
_entity_poly.pdbx_seq_one_letter_code
_entity_poly.pdbx_strand_id
1 'polypeptide(L)'
;MPHFKDPADTFAYLNKTARERIMMLDGGMGTRIQAEKFVEEDYRGDRFKEFTKKELKGNNDLLSITKPAIIQQIHEEYLDAGSDIIETNTFNSNSVSQAEYALEHMAYELNVESAKLARAACERVTAKDPTRIRFAAGAIGPTSRTLSVSPSVEDCSYRNITWDDLVDSYEEAVKGLVDGGVDALFVETIFDTQNSKAALFAIDRYFTKTGLPRLPLFISGTLVDQSGRTLSGQTVEAFFVSVRHANPF
;
A
#
# COMPACT_ATOMS: atom_id res chain seq x y z
N MET A 1 4.67 -3.21 24.96
CA MET A 1 3.71 -3.00 23.86
C MET A 1 3.75 -4.23 22.98
N PRO A 2 2.61 -4.76 22.51
CA PRO A 2 2.56 -6.09 21.93
C PRO A 2 2.96 -6.12 20.44
N HIS A 3 3.88 -5.23 20.05
CA HIS A 3 4.47 -5.19 18.73
C HIS A 3 5.97 -4.96 18.82
N PHE A 4 6.68 -5.53 17.86
CA PHE A 4 8.12 -5.50 17.79
C PHE A 4 8.63 -4.11 17.44
N LYS A 5 9.69 -3.67 18.12
CA LYS A 5 10.40 -2.43 17.79
C LYS A 5 11.49 -2.66 16.75
N ASP A 6 12.03 -3.88 16.71
CA ASP A 6 13.05 -4.28 15.76
C ASP A 6 12.39 -5.07 14.62
N PRO A 7 12.56 -4.65 13.36
CA PRO A 7 12.08 -5.42 12.21
C PRO A 7 12.59 -6.86 12.16
N ALA A 8 13.74 -7.17 12.77
CA ALA A 8 14.25 -8.53 12.87
C ALA A 8 13.33 -9.45 13.69
N ASP A 9 12.72 -8.93 14.76
CA ASP A 9 11.77 -9.68 15.57
C ASP A 9 10.45 -9.90 14.81
N THR A 10 9.99 -8.88 14.06
CA THR A 10 8.85 -9.03 13.13
C THR A 10 9.13 -10.15 12.14
N PHE A 11 10.30 -10.15 11.51
CA PHE A 11 10.70 -11.16 10.55
C PHE A 11 10.75 -12.57 11.16
N ALA A 12 11.28 -12.71 12.39
CA ALA A 12 11.32 -13.97 13.11
C ALA A 12 9.92 -14.49 13.45
N TYR A 13 9.01 -13.61 13.90
CA TYR A 13 7.64 -13.97 14.21
C TYR A 13 6.87 -14.41 12.95
N LEU A 14 6.96 -13.64 11.87
CA LEU A 14 6.29 -13.97 10.60
C LEU A 14 6.78 -15.33 10.07
N ASN A 15 8.10 -15.56 10.04
CA ASN A 15 8.68 -16.83 9.59
C ASN A 15 8.25 -18.02 10.45
N LYS A 16 8.24 -17.85 11.78
CA LYS A 16 7.80 -18.91 12.69
C LYS A 16 6.32 -19.22 12.45
N THR A 17 5.48 -18.20 12.42
CA THR A 17 4.03 -18.36 12.30
C THR A 17 3.65 -18.98 10.96
N ALA A 18 4.24 -18.52 9.85
CA ALA A 18 3.97 -19.05 8.52
C ALA A 18 4.38 -20.53 8.34
N ARG A 19 5.33 -21.03 9.13
CA ARG A 19 5.70 -22.46 9.17
C ARG A 19 4.72 -23.31 9.98
N GLU A 20 4.05 -22.71 10.96
CA GLU A 20 3.14 -23.40 11.88
C GLU A 20 1.70 -23.37 11.38
N ARG A 21 1.28 -22.31 10.66
CA ARG A 21 -0.07 -22.16 10.12
C ARG A 21 -0.14 -21.16 8.95
N ILE A 22 -1.25 -21.22 8.22
CA ILE A 22 -1.61 -20.20 7.24
C ILE A 22 -1.94 -18.90 7.97
N MET A 23 -1.38 -17.79 7.47
CA MET A 23 -1.70 -16.44 7.90
C MET A 23 -2.75 -15.83 6.98
N MET A 24 -3.67 -15.07 7.55
CA MET A 24 -4.78 -14.45 6.84
C MET A 24 -4.49 -12.98 6.57
N LEU A 25 -4.54 -12.57 5.30
CA LEU A 25 -4.62 -11.16 4.91
C LEU A 25 -6.09 -10.69 5.02
N ASP A 26 -6.32 -9.40 5.17
CA ASP A 26 -7.66 -8.82 5.07
C ASP A 26 -8.22 -8.86 3.65
N GLY A 27 -9.46 -8.39 3.53
CA GLY A 27 -10.13 -8.22 2.25
C GLY A 27 -9.96 -6.78 1.73
N GLY A 28 -10.51 -6.54 0.54
CA GLY A 28 -10.39 -5.24 -0.11
C GLY A 28 -11.06 -4.10 0.67
N MET A 29 -10.24 -3.15 1.16
CA MET A 29 -10.67 -1.89 1.79
C MET A 29 -11.69 -1.14 0.93
N GLY A 30 -11.45 -1.00 -0.38
CA GLY A 30 -12.35 -0.33 -1.30
C GLY A 30 -13.76 -0.95 -1.35
N THR A 31 -13.86 -2.28 -1.33
CA THR A 31 -15.16 -2.98 -1.32
C THR A 31 -15.92 -2.72 -0.03
N ARG A 32 -15.22 -2.64 1.12
CA ARG A 32 -15.85 -2.25 2.38
C ARG A 32 -16.31 -0.80 2.35
N ILE A 33 -15.47 0.14 1.92
CA ILE A 33 -15.84 1.56 1.82
C ILE A 33 -17.09 1.76 0.94
N GLN A 34 -17.24 0.99 -0.15
CA GLN A 34 -18.42 1.07 -1.01
C GLN A 34 -19.76 0.80 -0.28
N ALA A 35 -19.75 -0.02 0.78
CA ALA A 35 -20.96 -0.30 1.56
C ALA A 35 -21.44 0.91 2.38
N GLU A 36 -20.55 1.85 2.70
CA GLU A 36 -20.85 3.08 3.44
C GLU A 36 -21.58 4.14 2.58
N LYS A 37 -21.53 3.99 1.24
CA LYS A 37 -22.19 4.88 0.25
C LYS A 37 -21.83 6.36 0.41
N PHE A 38 -20.56 6.65 0.70
CA PHE A 38 -20.07 8.02 0.85
C PHE A 38 -20.36 8.91 -0.36
N VAL A 39 -20.67 10.16 -0.07
CA VAL A 39 -20.89 11.24 -1.05
C VAL A 39 -19.70 12.20 -1.06
N GLU A 40 -19.65 13.11 -2.02
CA GLU A 40 -18.54 14.04 -2.21
C GLU A 40 -18.17 14.81 -0.94
N GLU A 41 -19.17 15.21 -0.15
CA GLU A 41 -18.98 15.92 1.11
C GLU A 41 -18.21 15.10 2.16
N ASP A 42 -18.32 13.77 2.11
CA ASP A 42 -17.59 12.88 3.01
C ASP A 42 -16.10 12.81 2.66
N TYR A 43 -15.78 12.78 1.37
CA TYR A 43 -14.39 12.84 0.88
C TYR A 43 -13.77 14.22 1.13
N ARG A 44 -14.58 15.28 1.11
CA ARG A 44 -14.11 16.63 1.44
C ARG A 44 -13.82 16.82 2.93
N GLY A 45 -14.65 16.22 3.78
CA GLY A 45 -14.61 16.45 5.23
C GLY A 45 -14.69 17.95 5.55
N ASP A 46 -14.10 18.37 6.67
CA ASP A 46 -13.96 19.80 6.99
C ASP A 46 -12.80 20.47 6.25
N ARG A 47 -11.74 19.71 5.96
CA ARG A 47 -10.46 20.22 5.45
C ARG A 47 -10.53 20.66 3.99
N PHE A 48 -11.33 19.99 3.16
CA PHE A 48 -11.39 20.22 1.72
C PHE A 48 -12.75 20.75 1.26
N LYS A 49 -13.55 21.34 2.16
CA LYS A 49 -14.86 21.94 1.83
C LYS A 49 -14.75 22.96 0.70
N GLU A 50 -13.76 23.84 0.78
CA GLU A 50 -13.54 24.92 -0.18
C GLU A 50 -12.67 24.51 -1.38
N PHE A 51 -12.29 23.23 -1.51
CA PHE A 51 -11.39 22.77 -2.56
C PHE A 51 -12.11 22.62 -3.92
N THR A 52 -12.01 23.58 -4.82
CA THR A 52 -12.84 23.57 -6.06
C THR A 52 -12.16 23.00 -7.30
N LYS A 53 -10.89 22.58 -7.23
CA LYS A 53 -10.12 22.17 -8.43
C LYS A 53 -10.64 20.88 -9.07
N LYS A 54 -11.09 19.91 -8.26
CA LYS A 54 -11.53 18.57 -8.67
C LYS A 54 -12.60 18.03 -7.71
N GLU A 55 -13.37 17.07 -8.22
CA GLU A 55 -14.18 16.16 -7.39
C GLU A 55 -13.22 15.23 -6.62
N LEU A 56 -13.52 14.97 -5.34
CA LEU A 56 -12.68 14.13 -4.47
C LEU A 56 -13.27 12.74 -4.25
N LYS A 57 -14.54 12.54 -4.62
CA LYS A 57 -15.23 11.25 -4.59
C LYS A 57 -14.47 10.22 -5.40
N GLY A 58 -14.26 9.06 -4.78
CA GLY A 58 -13.46 7.97 -5.34
C GLY A 58 -12.02 7.94 -4.83
N ASN A 59 -11.51 9.03 -4.25
CA ASN A 59 -10.21 9.04 -3.56
C ASN A 59 -10.33 8.40 -2.18
N ASN A 60 -10.46 7.07 -2.13
CA ASN A 60 -10.68 6.32 -0.89
C ASN A 60 -9.56 6.52 0.13
N ASP A 61 -8.31 6.68 -0.31
CA ASP A 61 -7.16 7.00 0.52
C ASP A 61 -7.41 8.24 1.41
N LEU A 62 -8.06 9.26 0.86
CA LEU A 62 -8.38 10.51 1.55
C LEU A 62 -9.28 10.32 2.78
N LEU A 63 -10.07 9.25 2.81
CA LEU A 63 -10.96 8.92 3.94
C LEU A 63 -10.17 8.58 5.21
N SER A 64 -8.88 8.26 5.12
CA SER A 64 -8.02 8.16 6.32
C SER A 64 -7.84 9.49 7.04
N ILE A 65 -8.04 10.63 6.35
CA ILE A 65 -8.01 11.96 6.96
C ILE A 65 -9.42 12.46 7.26
N THR A 66 -10.38 12.27 6.35
CA THR A 66 -11.71 12.87 6.49
C THR A 66 -12.71 12.01 7.25
N LYS A 67 -12.51 10.68 7.28
CA LYS A 67 -13.34 9.70 7.99
C LYS A 67 -12.47 8.67 8.75
N PRO A 68 -11.48 9.09 9.56
CA PRO A 68 -10.51 8.19 10.19
C PRO A 68 -11.16 7.11 11.05
N ALA A 69 -12.24 7.45 11.76
CA ALA A 69 -12.97 6.52 12.62
C ALA A 69 -13.57 5.34 11.83
N ILE A 70 -14.07 5.57 10.62
CA ILE A 70 -14.65 4.52 9.77
C ILE A 70 -13.54 3.63 9.20
N ILE A 71 -12.44 4.22 8.73
CA ILE A 71 -11.30 3.44 8.22
C ILE A 71 -10.72 2.54 9.31
N GLN A 72 -10.54 3.08 10.52
CA GLN A 72 -10.10 2.28 11.66
C GLN A 72 -11.10 1.17 12.01
N GLN A 73 -12.41 1.46 11.98
CA GLN A 73 -13.43 0.44 12.22
C GLN A 73 -13.35 -0.69 11.19
N ILE A 74 -13.15 -0.40 9.90
CA ILE A 74 -13.00 -1.42 8.85
C ILE A 74 -11.79 -2.33 9.13
N HIS A 75 -10.66 -1.76 9.56
CA HIS A 75 -9.51 -2.56 9.97
C HIS A 75 -9.85 -3.47 11.16
N GLU A 76 -10.49 -2.93 12.20
CA GLU A 76 -10.91 -3.70 13.38
C GLU A 76 -11.88 -4.83 13.00
N GLU A 77 -12.80 -4.60 12.06
CA GLU A 77 -13.73 -5.62 11.53
C GLU A 77 -12.99 -6.81 10.89
N TYR A 78 -11.98 -6.55 10.05
CA TYR A 78 -11.18 -7.63 9.44
C TYR A 78 -10.35 -8.38 10.47
N LEU A 79 -9.75 -7.68 11.43
CA LEU A 79 -8.98 -8.30 12.51
C LEU A 79 -9.85 -9.16 13.42
N ASP A 80 -11.05 -8.70 13.78
CA ASP A 80 -12.02 -9.44 14.58
C ASP A 80 -12.59 -10.64 13.77
N ALA A 81 -12.68 -10.54 12.45
CA ALA A 81 -13.00 -11.66 11.55
C ALA A 81 -11.86 -12.67 11.40
N GLY A 82 -10.65 -12.35 11.90
CA GLY A 82 -9.54 -13.28 11.99
C GLY A 82 -8.38 -13.02 11.03
N SER A 83 -8.25 -11.82 10.45
CA SER A 83 -7.03 -11.43 9.74
C SER A 83 -5.82 -11.34 10.69
N ASP A 84 -4.67 -11.80 10.21
CA ASP A 84 -3.36 -11.64 10.85
C ASP A 84 -2.65 -10.37 10.39
N ILE A 85 -2.84 -10.02 9.13
CA ILE A 85 -2.22 -8.88 8.47
C ILE A 85 -3.35 -8.06 7.86
N ILE A 86 -3.31 -6.75 8.07
CA ILE A 86 -4.18 -5.79 7.41
C ILE A 86 -3.37 -4.83 6.56
N GLU A 87 -3.91 -4.45 5.41
CA GLU A 87 -3.30 -3.47 4.52
C GLU A 87 -3.71 -2.05 4.93
N THR A 88 -2.79 -1.09 4.86
CA THR A 88 -3.14 0.32 5.03
C THR A 88 -4.02 0.81 3.89
N ASN A 89 -4.88 1.81 4.13
CA ASN A 89 -5.69 2.43 3.09
C ASN A 89 -4.86 3.40 2.22
N THR A 90 -3.82 2.88 1.54
CA THR A 90 -2.78 3.67 0.86
C THR A 90 -2.51 3.25 -0.58
N PHE A 91 -3.43 2.49 -1.19
CA PHE A 91 -3.29 1.98 -2.55
C PHE A 91 -2.91 3.07 -3.57
N ASN A 92 -3.50 4.27 -3.45
CA ASN A 92 -3.24 5.43 -4.31
C ASN A 92 -2.55 6.58 -3.57
N SER A 93 -1.95 6.34 -2.40
CA SER A 93 -1.27 7.36 -1.61
C SER A 93 0.14 7.60 -2.15
N ASN A 94 0.22 8.03 -3.40
CA ASN A 94 1.46 8.40 -4.08
C ASN A 94 1.17 9.65 -4.93
N SER A 95 2.17 10.49 -5.16
CA SER A 95 1.95 11.78 -5.81
C SER A 95 1.43 11.63 -7.25
N VAL A 96 1.80 10.55 -7.95
CA VAL A 96 1.33 10.25 -9.30
C VAL A 96 -0.18 9.97 -9.36
N SER A 97 -0.70 9.09 -8.49
CA SER A 97 -2.14 8.81 -8.40
C SER A 97 -2.91 10.01 -7.87
N GLN A 98 -2.37 10.72 -6.87
CA GLN A 98 -3.06 11.87 -6.26
C GLN A 98 -3.16 13.09 -7.21
N ALA A 99 -2.38 13.13 -8.30
CA ALA A 99 -2.50 14.14 -9.34
C ALA A 99 -3.88 14.15 -10.03
N GLU A 100 -4.59 13.01 -10.06
CA GLU A 100 -5.94 12.93 -10.60
C GLU A 100 -6.95 13.78 -9.81
N TYR A 101 -6.66 13.96 -8.52
CA TYR A 101 -7.44 14.75 -7.56
C TYR A 101 -6.81 16.13 -7.27
N ALA A 102 -5.67 16.47 -7.91
CA ALA A 102 -4.85 17.64 -7.61
C ALA A 102 -4.42 17.73 -6.13
N LEU A 103 -4.07 16.57 -5.54
CA LEU A 103 -3.65 16.39 -4.15
C LEU A 103 -2.26 15.74 -4.05
N GLU A 104 -1.37 15.97 -5.01
CA GLU A 104 -0.01 15.39 -5.05
C GLU A 104 0.74 15.61 -3.72
N HIS A 105 0.64 16.83 -3.19
CA HIS A 105 1.24 17.26 -1.92
C HIS A 105 0.72 16.51 -0.67
N MET A 106 -0.37 15.76 -0.78
CA MET A 106 -0.95 15.00 0.32
C MET A 106 -0.36 13.59 0.45
N ALA A 107 0.41 13.11 -0.54
CA ALA A 107 0.87 11.72 -0.59
C ALA A 107 1.58 11.27 0.69
N TYR A 108 2.54 12.06 1.20
CA TYR A 108 3.21 11.74 2.47
C TYR A 108 2.23 11.65 3.65
N GLU A 109 1.36 12.65 3.82
CA GLU A 109 0.43 12.72 4.95
C GLU A 109 -0.60 11.59 4.94
N LEU A 110 -1.13 11.25 3.75
CA LEU A 110 -2.06 10.13 3.58
C LEU A 110 -1.44 8.82 4.09
N ASN A 111 -0.20 8.53 3.70
CA ASN A 111 0.49 7.33 4.17
C ASN A 111 0.69 7.33 5.69
N VAL A 112 1.11 8.46 6.27
CA VAL A 112 1.33 8.57 7.72
C VAL A 112 0.03 8.31 8.48
N GLU A 113 -1.06 8.96 8.09
CA GLU A 113 -2.32 8.85 8.81
C GLU A 113 -2.97 7.48 8.61
N SER A 114 -2.98 6.92 7.40
CA SER A 114 -3.47 5.56 7.16
C SER A 114 -2.67 4.50 7.93
N ALA A 115 -1.35 4.62 7.98
CA ALA A 115 -0.48 3.71 8.73
C ALA A 115 -0.78 3.75 10.23
N LYS A 116 -0.97 4.94 10.82
CA LYS A 116 -1.36 5.10 12.22
C LYS A 116 -2.70 4.44 12.53
N LEU A 117 -3.70 4.56 11.65
CA LEU A 117 -5.01 3.94 11.84
C LEU A 117 -4.94 2.41 11.83
N ALA A 118 -4.28 1.83 10.82
CA ALA A 118 -4.07 0.39 10.75
C ALA A 118 -3.29 -0.11 11.97
N ARG A 119 -2.23 0.62 12.36
CA ARG A 119 -1.43 0.26 13.52
C ARG A 119 -2.23 0.30 14.83
N ALA A 120 -3.02 1.35 15.03
CA ALA A 120 -3.87 1.47 16.20
C ALA A 120 -4.92 0.33 16.27
N ALA A 121 -5.46 -0.10 15.13
CA ALA A 121 -6.36 -1.24 15.06
C ALA A 121 -5.65 -2.55 15.47
N CYS A 122 -4.46 -2.83 14.93
CA CYS A 122 -3.64 -3.99 15.32
C CYS A 122 -3.36 -4.01 16.82
N GLU A 123 -2.90 -2.88 17.38
CA GLU A 123 -2.59 -2.77 18.81
C GLU A 123 -3.81 -3.03 19.69
N ARG A 124 -4.98 -2.49 19.31
CA ARG A 124 -6.24 -2.69 20.04
C ARG A 124 -6.68 -4.14 20.02
N VAL A 125 -6.66 -4.80 18.87
CA VAL A 125 -7.15 -6.19 18.76
C VAL A 125 -6.14 -7.16 19.38
N THR A 126 -4.83 -6.95 19.19
CA THR A 126 -3.80 -7.75 19.88
C THR A 126 -3.85 -7.57 21.40
N ALA A 127 -4.23 -6.39 21.91
CA ALA A 127 -4.41 -6.23 23.36
C ALA A 127 -5.56 -7.09 23.93
N LYS A 128 -6.60 -7.39 23.13
CA LYS A 128 -7.70 -8.29 23.51
C LYS A 128 -7.26 -9.76 23.52
N ASP A 129 -6.38 -10.14 22.59
CA ASP A 129 -5.81 -11.49 22.48
C ASP A 129 -4.30 -11.42 22.20
N PRO A 130 -3.47 -11.36 23.26
CA PRO A 130 -2.02 -11.22 23.13
C PRO A 130 -1.32 -12.46 22.57
N THR A 131 -2.02 -13.59 22.45
CA THR A 131 -1.44 -14.83 21.91
C THR A 131 -1.21 -14.77 20.40
N ARG A 132 -1.91 -13.86 19.73
CA ARG A 132 -1.85 -13.66 18.28
C ARG A 132 -1.54 -12.19 17.98
N ILE A 133 -0.38 -11.96 17.37
CA ILE A 133 0.05 -10.61 16.97
C ILE A 133 -0.56 -10.31 15.60
N ARG A 134 -1.17 -9.13 15.47
CA ARG A 134 -1.73 -8.60 14.23
C ARG A 134 -0.71 -7.65 13.62
N PHE A 135 -0.62 -7.53 12.30
CA PHE A 135 0.37 -6.69 11.64
C PHE A 135 -0.28 -5.68 10.68
N ALA A 136 0.23 -4.46 10.67
CA ALA A 136 -0.14 -3.47 9.65
C ALA A 136 0.89 -3.51 8.51
N ALA A 137 0.44 -3.84 7.31
CA ALA A 137 1.25 -3.82 6.10
C ALA A 137 0.99 -2.53 5.31
N GLY A 138 2.04 -1.78 5.04
CA GLY A 138 1.99 -0.56 4.23
C GLY A 138 1.76 -0.89 2.76
N ALA A 139 0.53 -0.73 2.28
CA ALA A 139 0.14 -0.98 0.91
C ALA A 139 0.75 0.06 -0.04
N ILE A 140 1.41 -0.43 -1.09
CA ILE A 140 2.05 0.34 -2.15
C ILE A 140 1.47 -0.16 -3.47
N GLY A 141 0.50 0.59 -4.00
CA GLY A 141 -0.14 0.26 -5.26
C GLY A 141 0.70 0.60 -6.50
N PRO A 142 0.25 0.18 -7.69
CA PRO A 142 0.99 0.29 -8.94
C PRO A 142 0.95 1.70 -9.59
N THR A 143 0.28 2.67 -8.98
CA THR A 143 -0.07 4.01 -9.52
C THR A 143 -1.04 3.96 -10.72
N SER A 144 -1.50 5.12 -11.19
CA SER A 144 -2.33 5.23 -12.39
C SER A 144 -1.55 5.36 -13.71
N ARG A 145 -0.22 5.31 -13.67
CA ARG A 145 0.67 5.43 -14.84
C ARG A 145 1.51 4.18 -15.04
N THR A 146 2.02 3.94 -16.24
CA THR A 146 2.74 2.71 -16.59
C THR A 146 4.08 3.01 -17.25
N LEU A 147 5.15 2.33 -16.82
CA LEU A 147 6.48 2.46 -17.41
C LEU A 147 6.69 1.56 -18.63
N SER A 148 6.08 0.37 -18.64
CA SER A 148 6.32 -0.63 -19.69
C SER A 148 5.40 -0.45 -20.88
N VAL A 149 4.20 0.05 -20.67
CA VAL A 149 3.15 0.17 -21.69
C VAL A 149 2.96 1.64 -22.08
N SER A 150 2.96 1.93 -23.38
CA SER A 150 2.59 3.27 -23.87
C SER A 150 1.09 3.50 -23.66
N PRO A 151 0.68 4.69 -23.19
CA PRO A 151 -0.74 5.06 -23.17
C PRO A 151 -1.29 5.39 -24.57
N SER A 152 -0.43 5.51 -25.59
CA SER A 152 -0.81 5.74 -26.98
C SER A 152 -0.66 4.48 -27.82
N VAL A 153 -1.74 4.05 -28.47
CA VAL A 153 -1.71 2.94 -29.44
C VAL A 153 -0.94 3.33 -30.71
N GLU A 154 -0.90 4.63 -31.04
CA GLU A 154 -0.28 5.15 -32.25
C GLU A 154 1.23 5.38 -32.09
N ASP A 155 1.71 5.54 -30.86
CA ASP A 155 3.13 5.75 -30.54
C ASP A 155 3.58 4.80 -29.43
N CYS A 156 4.24 3.71 -29.81
CA CYS A 156 4.76 2.72 -28.88
C CYS A 156 5.98 3.20 -28.06
N SER A 157 6.62 4.30 -28.48
CA SER A 157 7.79 4.88 -27.79
C SER A 157 7.40 5.84 -26.66
N TYR A 158 6.20 6.42 -26.74
CA TYR A 158 5.72 7.40 -25.76
C TYR A 158 5.55 6.80 -24.36
N ARG A 159 5.96 7.55 -23.33
CA ARG A 159 5.68 7.29 -21.91
C ARG A 159 5.25 8.60 -21.25
N ASN A 160 4.24 8.54 -20.39
CA ASN A 160 3.69 9.70 -19.68
C ASN A 160 4.21 9.83 -18.23
N ILE A 161 5.17 8.98 -17.85
CA ILE A 161 5.86 8.97 -16.56
C ILE A 161 7.28 8.45 -16.80
N THR A 162 8.26 8.93 -16.03
CA THR A 162 9.63 8.41 -16.07
C THR A 162 9.94 7.51 -14.88
N TRP A 163 11.04 6.77 -14.96
CA TRP A 163 11.52 5.94 -13.85
C TRP A 163 11.77 6.78 -12.60
N ASP A 164 12.47 7.90 -12.74
CA ASP A 164 12.83 8.76 -11.61
C ASP A 164 11.59 9.37 -10.95
N ASP A 165 10.57 9.76 -11.73
CA ASP A 165 9.30 10.26 -11.18
C ASP A 165 8.62 9.23 -10.28
N LEU A 166 8.57 7.95 -10.71
CA LEU A 166 7.99 6.88 -9.90
C LEU A 166 8.84 6.56 -8.68
N VAL A 167 10.16 6.50 -8.81
CA VAL A 167 11.03 6.24 -7.67
C VAL A 167 10.86 7.33 -6.61
N ASP A 168 10.82 8.60 -6.99
CA ASP A 168 10.62 9.71 -6.07
C ASP A 168 9.24 9.67 -5.41
N SER A 169 8.19 9.40 -6.19
CA SER A 169 6.83 9.22 -5.66
C SER A 169 6.72 8.03 -4.70
N TYR A 170 7.40 6.91 -4.99
CA TYR A 170 7.39 5.75 -4.11
C TYR A 170 8.24 5.96 -2.85
N GLU A 171 9.37 6.67 -2.92
CA GLU A 171 10.16 6.98 -1.72
C GLU A 171 9.37 7.87 -0.75
N GLU A 172 8.60 8.84 -1.26
CA GLU A 172 7.72 9.66 -0.44
C GLU A 172 6.66 8.82 0.28
N ALA A 173 6.02 7.88 -0.44
CA ALA A 173 5.03 6.98 0.13
C ALA A 173 5.65 6.05 1.19
N VAL A 174 6.79 5.43 0.88
CA VAL A 174 7.55 4.57 1.81
C VAL A 174 7.93 5.33 3.07
N LYS A 175 8.42 6.57 2.92
CA LYS A 175 8.73 7.43 4.07
C LYS A 175 7.50 7.64 4.95
N GLY A 176 6.34 7.93 4.36
CA GLY A 176 5.11 8.13 5.12
C GLY A 176 4.65 6.86 5.85
N LEU A 177 4.72 5.70 5.19
CA LEU A 177 4.36 4.40 5.78
C LEU A 177 5.28 4.06 6.97
N VAL A 178 6.60 4.23 6.80
CA VAL A 178 7.58 3.96 7.85
C VAL A 178 7.43 4.93 9.02
N ASP A 179 7.26 6.24 8.76
CA ASP A 179 7.01 7.24 9.80
C ASP A 179 5.69 7.00 10.55
N GLY A 180 4.69 6.41 9.87
CA GLY A 180 3.42 6.00 10.45
C GLY A 180 3.48 4.69 11.23
N GLY A 181 4.59 3.94 11.16
CA GLY A 181 4.85 2.78 12.00
C GLY A 181 4.27 1.45 11.51
N VAL A 182 4.19 1.25 10.19
CA VAL A 182 3.82 -0.07 9.62
C VAL A 182 4.84 -1.15 10.02
N ASP A 183 4.36 -2.38 10.14
CA ASP A 183 5.19 -3.55 10.48
C ASP A 183 5.89 -4.16 9.26
N ALA A 184 5.30 -4.00 8.08
CA ALA A 184 5.78 -4.54 6.82
C ALA A 184 5.41 -3.59 5.67
N LEU A 185 6.04 -3.76 4.51
CA LEU A 185 5.67 -3.10 3.26
C LEU A 185 5.05 -4.12 2.31
N PHE A 186 4.08 -3.69 1.51
CA PHE A 186 3.39 -4.55 0.58
C PHE A 186 3.30 -3.86 -0.79
N VAL A 187 4.15 -4.28 -1.73
CA VAL A 187 4.03 -3.86 -3.13
C VAL A 187 3.02 -4.77 -3.80
N GLU A 188 1.83 -4.24 -4.03
CA GLU A 188 0.66 -5.04 -4.39
C GLU A 188 0.07 -4.67 -5.75
N THR A 189 -0.84 -5.51 -6.22
CA THR A 189 -1.60 -5.33 -7.47
C THR A 189 -0.70 -4.98 -8.66
N ILE A 190 0.45 -5.66 -8.77
CA ILE A 190 1.45 -5.34 -9.79
C ILE A 190 0.96 -5.82 -11.15
N PHE A 191 0.48 -4.88 -11.97
CA PHE A 191 0.16 -5.12 -13.38
C PHE A 191 1.36 -4.83 -14.30
N ASP A 192 2.26 -3.92 -13.89
CA ASP A 192 3.48 -3.51 -14.63
C ASP A 192 4.72 -3.75 -13.77
N THR A 193 5.55 -4.70 -14.21
CA THR A 193 6.77 -5.09 -13.48
C THR A 193 7.82 -3.98 -13.42
N GLN A 194 7.85 -3.03 -14.37
CA GLN A 194 8.77 -1.90 -14.24
C GLN A 194 8.35 -0.96 -13.11
N ASN A 195 7.05 -0.72 -12.93
CA ASN A 195 6.55 0.08 -11.81
C ASN A 195 6.94 -0.56 -10.48
N SER A 196 6.75 -1.88 -10.35
CA SER A 196 7.16 -2.57 -9.12
C SER A 196 8.67 -2.49 -8.91
N LYS A 197 9.49 -2.63 -9.95
CA LYS A 197 10.94 -2.43 -9.81
C LYS A 197 11.29 -1.01 -9.35
N ALA A 198 10.57 0.02 -9.79
CA ALA A 198 10.76 1.38 -9.30
C ALA A 198 10.39 1.49 -7.81
N ALA A 199 9.29 0.88 -7.38
CA ALA A 199 8.90 0.81 -5.96
C ALA A 199 9.95 0.07 -5.11
N LEU A 200 10.42 -1.10 -5.58
CA LEU A 200 11.44 -1.90 -4.90
C LEU A 200 12.76 -1.13 -4.78
N PHE A 201 13.16 -0.42 -5.83
CA PHE A 201 14.33 0.44 -5.80
C PHE A 201 14.16 1.61 -4.83
N ALA A 202 12.98 2.25 -4.79
CA ALA A 202 12.69 3.32 -3.85
C ALA A 202 12.74 2.85 -2.39
N ILE A 203 12.23 1.65 -2.09
CA ILE A 203 12.33 1.01 -0.78
C ILE A 203 13.81 0.83 -0.39
N ASP A 204 14.63 0.25 -1.28
CA ASP A 204 16.05 0.04 -1.02
C ASP A 204 16.82 1.37 -0.86
N ARG A 205 16.50 2.35 -1.70
CA ARG A 205 17.09 3.71 -1.63
C ARG A 205 16.78 4.36 -0.29
N TYR A 206 15.53 4.27 0.17
CA TYR A 206 15.09 4.82 1.46
C TYR A 206 15.83 4.19 2.65
N PHE A 207 15.86 2.86 2.76
CA PHE A 207 16.52 2.19 3.89
C PHE A 207 18.05 2.36 3.85
N THR A 208 18.65 2.39 2.66
CA THR A 208 20.09 2.67 2.51
C THR A 208 20.43 4.09 2.96
N LYS A 209 19.63 5.08 2.55
CA LYS A 209 19.84 6.50 2.87
C LYS A 209 19.63 6.81 4.34
N THR A 210 18.64 6.18 4.97
CA THR A 210 18.30 6.43 6.39
C THR A 210 19.12 5.58 7.36
N GLY A 211 19.68 4.45 6.91
CA GLY A 211 20.36 3.48 7.77
C GLY A 211 19.41 2.72 8.70
N LEU A 212 18.10 2.84 8.49
CA LEU A 212 17.10 2.10 9.26
C LEU A 212 17.10 0.61 8.87
N PRO A 213 16.78 -0.30 9.81
CA PRO A 213 16.59 -1.70 9.50
C PRO A 213 15.42 -1.87 8.52
N ARG A 214 15.63 -2.71 7.50
CA ARG A 214 14.64 -2.99 6.45
C ARG A 214 13.42 -3.71 7.03
N LEU A 215 12.23 -3.26 6.68
CA LEU A 215 10.97 -3.94 7.01
C LEU A 215 10.76 -5.20 6.12
N PRO A 216 10.04 -6.22 6.62
CA PRO A 216 9.54 -7.31 5.78
C PRO A 216 8.77 -6.78 4.58
N LEU A 217 8.94 -7.43 3.43
CA LEU A 217 8.40 -6.99 2.15
C LEU A 217 7.56 -8.09 1.51
N PHE A 218 6.29 -7.82 1.30
CA PHE A 218 5.39 -8.64 0.50
C PHE A 218 5.30 -8.10 -0.92
N ILE A 219 5.16 -9.00 -1.90
CA ILE A 219 5.01 -8.66 -3.31
C ILE A 219 3.83 -9.46 -3.87
N SER A 220 2.83 -8.78 -4.45
CA SER A 220 1.67 -9.40 -5.09
C SER A 220 1.55 -8.95 -6.55
N GLY A 221 1.60 -9.93 -7.46
CA GLY A 221 1.42 -9.72 -8.89
C GLY A 221 0.00 -10.00 -9.35
N THR A 222 -0.47 -9.24 -10.34
CA THR A 222 -1.81 -9.41 -10.92
C THR A 222 -1.71 -10.04 -12.31
N LEU A 223 -2.42 -11.16 -12.50
CA LEU A 223 -2.61 -11.80 -13.80
C LEU A 223 -3.94 -11.35 -14.39
N VAL A 224 -3.93 -10.92 -15.66
CA VAL A 224 -5.09 -10.25 -16.28
C VAL A 224 -6.01 -11.19 -17.05
N ASP A 225 -5.56 -12.39 -17.37
CA ASP A 225 -6.33 -13.36 -18.14
C ASP A 225 -5.93 -14.82 -17.83
N GLN A 226 -6.62 -15.75 -18.47
CA GLN A 226 -6.34 -17.19 -18.37
C GLN A 226 -5.00 -17.60 -19.02
N SER A 227 -4.31 -16.70 -19.73
CA SER A 227 -3.00 -16.98 -20.29
C SER A 227 -1.89 -17.00 -19.22
N GLY A 228 -2.20 -16.54 -18.01
CA GLY A 228 -1.28 -16.53 -16.88
C GLY A 228 -0.21 -15.44 -16.99
N ARG A 229 -0.57 -14.30 -17.61
CA ARG A 229 0.34 -13.16 -17.82
C ARG A 229 -0.11 -11.91 -17.08
N THR A 230 0.86 -11.08 -16.70
CA THR A 230 0.59 -9.72 -16.23
C THR A 230 0.15 -8.82 -17.38
N LEU A 231 -0.35 -7.62 -17.09
CA LEU A 231 -0.71 -6.65 -18.14
C LEU A 231 0.50 -6.26 -19.01
N SER A 232 1.70 -6.23 -18.41
CA SER A 232 2.97 -6.04 -19.12
C SER A 232 3.43 -7.27 -19.93
N GLY A 233 2.65 -8.35 -19.99
CA GLY A 233 2.90 -9.54 -20.80
C GLY A 233 3.85 -10.58 -20.20
N GLN A 234 4.31 -10.39 -18.96
CA GLN A 234 5.21 -11.33 -18.28
C GLN A 234 4.48 -12.56 -17.77
N THR A 235 5.12 -13.74 -17.87
CA THR A 235 4.68 -14.94 -17.16
C THR A 235 5.01 -14.85 -15.67
N VAL A 236 4.42 -15.74 -14.86
CA VAL A 236 4.67 -15.81 -13.41
C VAL A 236 6.17 -16.00 -13.09
N GLU A 237 6.87 -16.88 -13.81
CA GLU A 237 8.29 -17.15 -13.59
C GLU A 237 9.15 -15.94 -13.97
N ALA A 238 8.83 -15.30 -15.09
CA ALA A 238 9.53 -14.10 -15.55
C ALA A 238 9.33 -12.93 -14.56
N PHE A 239 8.12 -12.79 -14.02
CA PHE A 239 7.81 -11.84 -12.95
C PHE A 239 8.66 -12.12 -11.71
N PHE A 240 8.67 -13.36 -11.20
CA PHE A 240 9.47 -13.73 -10.03
C PHE A 240 10.96 -13.45 -10.23
N VAL A 241 11.54 -13.84 -11.38
CA VAL A 241 12.95 -13.55 -11.71
C VAL A 241 13.23 -12.05 -11.71
N SER A 242 12.27 -11.24 -12.15
CA SER A 242 12.40 -9.78 -12.22
C SER A 242 12.42 -9.11 -10.84
N VAL A 243 11.77 -9.70 -9.82
CA VAL A 243 11.58 -9.07 -8.50
C VAL A 243 12.33 -9.76 -7.35
N ARG A 244 12.82 -11.00 -7.53
CA ARG A 244 13.49 -11.77 -6.45
C ARG A 244 14.70 -11.07 -5.81
N HIS A 245 15.33 -10.14 -6.52
CA HIS A 245 16.47 -9.36 -6.03
C HIS A 245 16.10 -8.51 -4.80
N ALA A 246 14.82 -8.21 -4.60
CA ALA A 246 14.32 -7.48 -3.45
C ALA A 246 14.24 -8.31 -2.17
N ASN A 247 14.52 -9.63 -2.22
CA ASN A 247 14.41 -10.55 -1.07
C ASN A 247 13.06 -10.42 -0.34
N PRO A 248 11.91 -10.62 -1.04
CA PRO A 248 10.60 -10.60 -0.39
C PRO A 248 10.50 -11.69 0.67
N PHE A 249 9.63 -11.46 1.66
CA PHE A 249 9.26 -12.43 2.70
C PHE A 249 8.58 -13.67 2.11
#